data_AF-A0A8T7DWI3-F1
#
_entry.id   AF-A0A8T7DWI3-F1
#
_cell.length_a   1.000
_cell.length_b   1.000
_cell.length_c   1.000
_cell.angle_alpha   90.00
_cell.angle_beta   90.00
_cell.angle_gamma   90.00
#
_symmetry.space_group_name_H-M   'P 1'
#
loop_
_entity.id
_entity.type
_entity.pdbx_description
1 polymer ?
#
loop_
_entity_poly.entity_id
_entity_poly.type
_entity_poly.pdbx_seq_one_letter_code
_entity_poly.pdbx_strand_id
1 'polypeptide(L)'
;MIPTASDDQLGSGKWSGGITAVALTQPKWGTMGILGRQLWSFAGDDDRADVSQLLIEPFANYNLDKGWFLITDIIITANWEAPSNQTWTIPIGGGIGRIYKIGKQAVNNRIEYYYNIEKPDAAPDWTWSFTFQFLFPK
;
A
#
# COMPACT_ATOMS: atom_id res chain seq x y z
N MET A 1 4.44 9.62 13.39
CA MET A 1 3.09 9.41 13.95
C MET A 1 3.06 10.00 15.34
N ILE A 2 1.96 10.67 15.71
CA ILE A 2 1.77 11.33 17.00
C ILE A 2 0.78 10.47 17.80
N PRO A 3 1.04 10.17 19.10
CA PRO A 3 0.12 9.39 19.91
C PRO A 3 -1.07 10.26 20.36
N THR A 4 -2.07 10.41 19.49
CA THR A 4 -3.32 11.15 19.78
C THR A 4 -4.52 10.25 20.00
N ALA A 5 -4.33 8.93 20.03
CA ALA A 5 -5.42 7.99 20.27
C ALA A 5 -5.91 8.14 21.72
N SER A 6 -7.23 8.32 21.89
CA SER A 6 -7.89 8.41 23.20
C SER A 6 -8.15 7.03 23.81
N ASP A 7 -8.06 5.98 22.99
CA ASP A 7 -8.19 4.59 23.39
C ASP A 7 -6.96 3.82 22.92
N ASP A 8 -6.47 3.02 23.85
CA ASP A 8 -5.31 2.16 23.81
C ASP A 8 -5.35 1.09 22.70
N GLN A 9 -6.55 0.70 22.24
CA GLN A 9 -6.71 -0.24 21.13
C GLN A 9 -6.61 0.44 19.76
N LEU A 10 -6.72 1.77 19.70
CA LEU A 10 -6.85 2.53 18.46
C LEU A 10 -5.55 3.21 18.02
N GLY A 11 -4.48 3.13 18.82
CA GLY A 11 -3.20 3.73 18.48
C GLY A 11 -2.03 3.03 19.16
N SER A 12 -0.83 3.22 18.61
CA SER A 12 0.39 2.60 19.14
C SER A 12 0.84 3.19 20.48
N GLY A 13 0.36 4.38 20.88
CA GLY A 13 0.86 5.10 22.06
C GLY A 13 2.32 5.57 21.93
N LYS A 14 2.94 5.37 20.77
CA LYS A 14 4.34 5.69 20.48
C LYS A 14 4.45 6.86 19.50
N TRP A 15 5.42 7.73 19.76
CA TRP A 15 6.00 8.60 18.76
C TRP A 15 6.84 7.79 17.79
N SER A 16 6.52 7.91 16.51
CA SER A 16 7.23 7.18 15.45
C SER A 16 7.71 8.08 14.34
N GLY A 17 8.90 7.81 13.83
CA GLY A 17 9.56 8.53 12.76
C GLY A 17 10.20 7.55 11.78
N GLY A 18 10.46 7.98 10.56
CA GLY A 18 10.91 7.06 9.53
C GLY A 18 11.44 7.75 8.29
N ILE A 19 12.09 6.96 7.44
CA ILE A 19 12.59 7.39 6.15
C ILE A 19 11.64 6.84 5.09
N THR A 20 11.32 7.65 4.09
CA THR A 20 10.56 7.24 2.91
C THR A 20 11.26 7.75 1.67
N ALA A 21 11.38 6.90 0.65
CA ALA A 21 11.94 7.23 -0.64
C ALA A 21 11.13 6.56 -1.75
N VAL A 22 11.12 7.18 -2.92
CA VAL A 22 10.46 6.64 -4.12
C VAL A 22 11.35 6.84 -5.33
N ALA A 23 11.41 5.82 -6.18
CA ALA A 23 12.01 5.89 -7.50
C ALA A 23 10.93 5.54 -8.53
N LEU A 24 10.73 6.40 -9.53
CA LEU A 24 9.66 6.27 -10.51
C LEU A 24 10.16 6.65 -11.91
N THR A 25 9.69 5.93 -12.92
CA THR A 25 9.89 6.25 -14.33
C THR A 25 8.60 6.11 -15.12
N GLN A 26 8.46 6.91 -16.18
CA GLN A 26 7.26 6.95 -17.02
C GLN A 26 7.63 6.82 -18.50
N PRO A 27 7.95 5.60 -18.96
CA PRO A 27 8.15 5.33 -20.38
C PRO A 27 6.84 5.46 -21.15
N LYS A 28 6.91 5.52 -22.50
CA LYS A 28 5.72 5.70 -23.35
C LYS A 28 4.59 4.69 -23.10
N TRP A 29 4.94 3.47 -22.71
CA TRP A 29 3.97 2.40 -22.48
C TRP A 29 3.28 2.50 -21.12
N GLY A 30 3.75 3.30 -20.16
CA GLY A 30 3.20 3.26 -18.82
C GLY A 30 4.03 3.96 -17.73
N THR A 31 3.85 3.51 -16.50
CA THR A 31 4.58 3.99 -15.33
C THR A 31 5.03 2.79 -14.52
N MET A 32 6.23 2.85 -13.95
CA MET A 32 6.68 1.88 -12.95
C MET A 32 7.53 2.55 -11.90
N GLY A 33 7.67 1.91 -10.75
CA GLY A 33 8.56 2.38 -9.72
C GLY A 33 8.56 1.47 -8.51
N ILE A 34 9.23 1.96 -7.48
CA ILE A 34 9.31 1.34 -6.18
C ILE A 34 9.31 2.43 -5.12
N LEU A 35 8.51 2.24 -4.09
CA LEU A 35 8.53 3.03 -2.87
C LEU A 35 9.09 2.17 -1.74
N GLY A 36 9.97 2.76 -0.94
CA GLY A 36 10.50 2.14 0.27
C GLY A 36 10.24 3.04 1.47
N ARG A 37 9.74 2.46 2.55
CA ARG A 37 9.54 3.15 3.81
C ARG A 37 9.98 2.28 4.97
N GLN A 38 10.72 2.86 5.90
CA GLN A 38 11.03 2.23 7.18
C GLN A 38 10.60 3.17 8.29
N LEU A 39 9.83 2.64 9.25
CA LEU A 39 9.23 3.38 10.37
C LEU A 39 9.66 2.75 11.69
N TRP A 40 10.07 3.58 12.65
CA TRP A 40 10.44 3.18 14.00
C TRP A 40 9.71 4.01 15.06
N SER A 41 9.37 3.42 16.21
CA SER A 41 9.10 4.16 17.44
C SER A 41 10.41 4.68 18.04
N PHE A 42 10.36 5.86 18.66
CA PHE A 42 11.54 6.45 19.33
C PHE A 42 11.22 7.05 20.72
N ALA A 43 9.94 7.24 21.05
CA ALA A 43 9.47 7.67 22.36
C ALA A 43 8.01 7.26 22.54
N GLY A 44 7.47 7.27 23.75
CA GLY A 44 6.07 6.94 24.03
C GLY A 44 5.92 6.17 25.34
N ASP A 45 4.73 5.61 25.55
CA ASP A 45 4.44 4.78 26.72
C ASP A 45 5.27 3.48 26.69
N ASP A 46 6.02 3.18 27.76
CA ASP A 46 6.91 2.01 27.86
C ASP A 46 6.14 0.69 27.98
N ASP A 47 4.88 0.72 28.44
CA ASP A 47 4.03 -0.47 28.54
C ASP A 47 3.43 -0.89 27.18
N ARG A 48 3.71 -0.12 26.12
CA ARG A 48 3.27 -0.39 24.74
C ARG A 48 4.36 -1.06 23.92
N ALA A 49 3.95 -1.98 23.04
CA ALA A 49 4.84 -2.58 22.06
C ALA A 49 5.48 -1.50 21.16
N ASP A 50 6.77 -1.68 20.87
CA ASP A 50 7.47 -0.82 19.94
C ASP A 50 6.98 -1.00 18.50
N VAL A 51 7.34 -0.05 17.65
CA VAL A 51 7.01 -0.07 16.22
C VAL A 51 8.32 -0.16 15.47
N SER A 52 8.48 -1.21 14.67
CA SER A 52 9.58 -1.30 13.71
C SER A 52 9.04 -1.98 12.47
N GLN A 53 8.76 -1.19 11.43
CA GLN A 53 8.03 -1.63 10.25
C GLN A 53 8.70 -1.20 8.95
N LEU A 54 8.96 -2.18 8.09
CA LEU A 54 9.36 -1.98 6.70
C LEU A 54 8.13 -2.06 5.79
N LEU A 55 8.09 -1.19 4.79
CA LEU A 55 7.19 -1.27 3.65
C LEU A 55 8.01 -1.10 2.36
N ILE A 56 7.82 -2.03 1.43
CA ILE A 56 8.35 -1.95 0.07
C ILE A 56 7.19 -2.12 -0.89
N GLU A 57 7.00 -1.14 -1.76
CA GLU A 57 5.87 -1.06 -2.67
C GLU A 57 6.36 -0.94 -4.11
N PRO A 58 6.66 -2.06 -4.79
CA PRO A 58 6.84 -2.07 -6.24
C PRO A 58 5.48 -1.90 -6.92
N PHE A 59 5.42 -0.94 -7.85
CA PHE A 59 4.22 -0.66 -8.62
C PHE A 59 4.50 -0.54 -10.11
N ALA A 60 3.55 -0.96 -10.93
CA ALA A 60 3.59 -0.76 -12.36
C ALA A 60 2.18 -0.59 -12.93
N ASN A 61 2.06 0.29 -13.91
CA ASN A 61 0.85 0.55 -14.66
C ASN A 61 1.17 0.53 -16.15
N TYR A 62 0.65 -0.45 -16.88
CA TYR A 62 0.81 -0.60 -18.31
C TYR A 62 -0.42 -0.08 -19.06
N ASN A 63 -0.24 0.94 -19.90
CA ASN A 63 -1.34 1.56 -20.63
C ASN A 63 -1.69 0.75 -21.88
N LEU A 64 -2.98 0.47 -22.04
CA LEU A 64 -3.57 -0.16 -23.22
C LEU A 64 -4.41 0.86 -23.99
N ASP A 65 -4.88 0.46 -25.17
CA ASP A 65 -5.75 1.28 -25.98
C ASP A 65 -7.09 1.59 -25.29
N LYS A 66 -7.72 2.68 -25.70
CA LYS A 66 -9.07 3.09 -25.26
C LYS A 66 -9.20 3.32 -23.74
N GLY A 67 -8.10 3.72 -23.11
CA GLY A 67 -8.04 4.09 -21.69
C GLY A 67 -7.99 2.91 -20.72
N TRP A 68 -7.84 1.68 -21.23
CA TRP A 68 -7.59 0.51 -20.40
C TRP A 68 -6.16 0.49 -19.88
N PHE A 69 -5.92 -0.14 -18.75
CA PHE A 69 -4.59 -0.35 -18.21
C PHE A 69 -4.54 -1.60 -17.35
N LEU A 70 -3.37 -2.23 -17.29
CA LEU A 70 -3.04 -3.26 -16.30
C LEU A 70 -2.25 -2.59 -15.17
N ILE A 71 -2.52 -3.00 -13.94
CA ILE A 71 -1.89 -2.44 -12.76
C ILE A 71 -1.38 -3.55 -11.85
N THR A 72 -0.28 -3.31 -11.16
CA THR A 72 0.13 -4.05 -9.97
C THR A 72 0.67 -3.03 -8.99
N ASP A 73 0.22 -3.14 -7.74
CA ASP A 73 0.55 -2.23 -6.65
C ASP A 73 0.74 -3.09 -5.39
N ILE A 74 1.87 -3.77 -5.36
CA ILE A 74 2.16 -4.78 -4.34
C ILE A 74 2.74 -4.09 -3.13
N ILE A 75 2.12 -4.24 -1.95
CA ILE A 75 2.63 -3.68 -0.70
C ILE A 75 3.22 -4.81 0.14
N ILE A 76 4.54 -4.94 0.12
CA ILE A 76 5.29 -5.87 0.98
C ILE A 76 5.54 -5.20 2.31
N THR A 77 5.24 -5.89 3.41
CA THR A 77 5.51 -5.36 4.76
C THR A 77 6.31 -6.34 5.61
N ALA A 78 7.16 -5.81 6.48
CA ALA A 78 7.80 -6.55 7.56
C ALA A 78 7.53 -5.85 8.89
N ASN A 79 7.05 -6.59 9.90
CA ASN A 79 6.97 -6.14 11.28
C ASN A 79 8.08 -6.80 12.10
N TRP A 80 9.13 -6.06 12.40
CA TRP A 80 10.32 -6.58 13.08
C TRP A 80 10.08 -6.90 14.55
N GLU A 81 8.99 -6.40 15.13
CA GLU A 81 8.56 -6.70 16.50
C GLU A 81 7.70 -7.96 16.58
N ALA A 82 7.31 -8.54 15.44
CA ALA A 82 6.55 -9.79 15.41
C ALA A 82 7.48 -11.02 15.52
N PRO A 83 6.97 -12.17 16.01
CA PRO A 83 7.68 -13.45 15.94
C PRO A 83 8.18 -13.75 14.52
N SER A 84 9.31 -14.47 14.40
CA SER A 84 10.00 -14.68 13.12
C SER A 84 9.13 -15.32 12.02
N ASN A 85 8.13 -16.13 12.39
CA ASN A 85 7.17 -16.75 11.48
C ASN A 85 5.93 -15.88 11.19
N GLN A 86 5.88 -14.66 11.71
CA GLN A 86 4.78 -13.71 11.53
C GLN A 86 5.28 -12.31 11.11
N THR A 87 6.57 -12.20 10.79
CA THR A 87 7.21 -10.92 10.43
C THR A 87 6.71 -10.39 9.09
N TRP A 88 6.54 -11.24 8.08
CA TRP A 88 6.40 -10.81 6.70
C TRP A 88 4.96 -10.90 6.21
N THR A 89 4.57 -9.96 5.35
CA THR A 89 3.40 -10.08 4.48
C THR A 89 3.85 -9.77 3.06
N ILE A 90 3.71 -10.75 2.17
CA ILE A 90 4.16 -10.66 0.78
C ILE A 90 2.96 -10.97 -0.13
N PRO A 91 2.23 -9.94 -0.59
CA PRO A 91 1.22 -10.12 -1.61
C PRO A 91 1.86 -10.26 -2.99
N ILE A 92 1.23 -11.05 -3.85
CA ILE A 92 1.46 -11.04 -5.29
C ILE A 92 0.12 -10.87 -5.98
N GLY A 93 0.09 -10.06 -7.02
CA GLY A 93 -1.16 -9.79 -7.70
C GLY A 93 -1.13 -8.52 -8.53
N GLY A 94 -2.32 -8.07 -8.86
CA GLY A 94 -2.54 -6.92 -9.72
C GLY A 94 -3.97 -6.88 -10.20
N GLY A 95 -4.21 -6.09 -11.22
CA GLY A 95 -5.55 -5.77 -11.65
C GLY A 95 -5.63 -5.17 -13.03
N ILE A 96 -6.86 -4.82 -13.37
CA ILE A 96 -7.20 -4.13 -14.60
C ILE A 96 -8.06 -2.93 -14.26
N GLY A 97 -7.82 -1.84 -14.97
CA GLY A 97 -8.63 -0.65 -14.83
C GLY A 97 -8.89 0.04 -16.15
N ARG A 98 -9.77 1.03 -16.10
CA ARG A 98 -10.16 1.84 -17.23
C ARG A 98 -10.43 3.27 -16.80
N ILE A 99 -9.81 4.19 -17.51
CA ILE A 99 -10.14 5.61 -17.48
C ILE A 99 -11.05 5.91 -18.68
N TYR A 100 -12.22 6.47 -18.41
CA TYR A 100 -13.16 6.91 -19.44
C TYR A 100 -13.88 8.18 -19.02
N LYS A 101 -14.60 8.81 -19.96
CA LYS A 101 -15.38 10.02 -19.70
C LYS A 101 -16.87 9.72 -19.79
N ILE A 102 -17.63 10.21 -18.82
CA ILE A 102 -19.09 10.30 -18.86
C ILE A 102 -19.42 11.79 -19.02
N GLY A 103 -19.78 12.21 -20.23
CA GLY A 103 -19.91 13.63 -20.57
C GLY A 103 -18.58 14.36 -20.37
N LYS A 104 -18.55 15.34 -19.45
CA LYS A 104 -17.33 16.08 -19.08
C LYS A 104 -16.55 15.45 -17.92
N GLN A 105 -17.14 14.50 -17.21
CA GLN A 105 -16.57 13.90 -16.00
C GLN A 105 -15.65 12.74 -16.38
N ALA A 106 -14.38 12.82 -16.02
CA ALA A 106 -13.47 11.68 -16.13
C ALA A 106 -13.65 10.75 -14.92
N VAL A 107 -13.69 9.45 -15.19
CA VAL A 107 -13.90 8.39 -14.20
C VAL A 107 -12.80 7.34 -14.37
N ASN A 108 -12.14 7.00 -13.28
CA ASN A 108 -11.17 5.92 -13.18
C ASN A 108 -11.78 4.78 -12.39
N ASN A 109 -11.78 3.58 -12.98
CA ASN A 109 -12.29 2.37 -12.36
C ASN A 109 -11.22 1.31 -12.40
N ARG A 110 -11.00 0.58 -11.31
CA ARG A 110 -10.11 -0.58 -11.31
C ARG A 110 -10.58 -1.66 -10.36
N ILE A 111 -10.25 -2.89 -10.72
CA ILE A 111 -10.38 -4.07 -9.88
C ILE A 111 -9.00 -4.71 -9.77
N GLU A 112 -8.61 -5.06 -8.55
CA GLU A 112 -7.32 -5.68 -8.26
C GLU A 112 -7.53 -6.87 -7.34
N TYR A 113 -6.69 -7.89 -7.53
CA TYR A 113 -6.65 -9.10 -6.74
C TYR A 113 -5.22 -9.36 -6.29
N TYR A 114 -5.05 -9.65 -5.01
CA TYR A 114 -3.77 -9.98 -4.40
C TYR A 114 -3.90 -11.27 -3.59
N TYR A 115 -2.88 -12.12 -3.66
CA TYR A 115 -2.75 -13.33 -2.86
C TYR A 115 -1.46 -13.24 -2.02
N ASN A 116 -1.57 -13.47 -0.73
CA ASN A 116 -0.44 -13.44 0.19
C ASN A 116 0.27 -14.80 0.19
N ILE A 117 1.49 -14.83 -0.36
CA ILE A 117 2.32 -16.05 -0.36
C ILE A 117 3.04 -16.27 0.97
N GLU A 118 3.22 -15.20 1.74
CA GLU A 118 3.76 -15.19 3.09
C GLU A 118 2.92 -14.20 3.89
N LYS A 119 2.49 -14.56 5.09
CA LYS A 119 1.67 -13.71 5.96
C LYS A 119 1.64 -14.21 7.41
N PRO A 120 1.30 -13.34 8.37
CA PRO A 120 0.90 -13.77 9.71
C PRO A 120 -0.39 -14.61 9.66
N ASP A 121 -0.58 -15.47 10.66
CA ASP A 121 -1.74 -16.36 10.76
C ASP A 121 -3.09 -15.63 10.71
N ALA A 122 -3.14 -14.42 11.30
CA ALA A 122 -4.34 -13.60 11.37
C ALA A 122 -4.65 -12.80 10.07
N ALA A 123 -3.72 -12.76 9.11
CA ALA A 123 -3.92 -12.03 7.87
C ALA A 123 -4.70 -12.87 6.84
N PRO A 124 -5.46 -12.23 5.92
CA PRO A 124 -6.20 -12.96 4.89
C PRO A 124 -5.27 -13.60 3.86
N ASP A 125 -5.68 -14.73 3.28
CA ASP A 125 -4.95 -15.35 2.16
C ASP A 125 -5.02 -14.48 0.89
N TRP A 126 -6.13 -13.77 0.70
CA TRP A 126 -6.38 -12.98 -0.49
C TRP A 126 -7.15 -11.69 -0.20
N THR A 127 -6.96 -10.70 -1.07
CA THR A 127 -7.61 -9.39 -1.01
C THR A 127 -8.13 -9.00 -2.38
N TRP A 128 -9.36 -8.51 -2.44
CA TRP A 128 -9.90 -7.82 -3.62
C TRP A 128 -10.05 -6.33 -3.32
N SER A 129 -9.66 -5.51 -4.28
CA SER A 129 -9.86 -4.07 -4.24
C SER A 129 -10.69 -3.64 -5.43
N PHE A 130 -11.74 -2.87 -5.16
CA PHE A 130 -12.59 -2.23 -6.17
C PHE A 130 -12.53 -0.74 -5.95
N THR A 131 -12.05 0.00 -6.94
CA THR A 131 -11.93 1.46 -6.87
C THR A 131 -12.80 2.10 -7.92
N PHE A 132 -13.65 3.02 -7.47
CA PHE A 132 -14.46 3.90 -8.31
C PHE A 132 -14.09 5.35 -7.99
N GLN A 133 -13.44 6.05 -8.91
CA GLN A 133 -12.87 7.37 -8.65
C GLN A 133 -13.31 8.39 -9.69
N PHE A 134 -13.82 9.53 -9.22
CA PHE A 134 -14.10 10.71 -10.05
C PHE A 134 -12.88 11.62 -10.12
N LEU A 135 -12.49 12.01 -11.34
CA LEU A 135 -11.41 12.95 -11.60
C LEU A 135 -12.02 14.32 -11.96
N PHE A 136 -12.02 15.24 -11.00
CA PHE A 136 -12.50 16.60 -11.20
C PHE A 136 -11.42 17.49 -11.83
N PRO A 137 -11.74 18.27 -12.87
CA PRO A 137 -10.83 19.27 -13.39
C PRO A 137 -10.55 20.36 -12.32
N LYS A 138 -9.39 20.99 -12.42
CA LYS A 138 -9.07 22.21 -11.67
C LYS A 138 -9.91 23.38 -12.14
#